data_AF-A0A1H9LBU8-F1
#
_entry.id   AF-A0A1H9LBU8-F1
#
_cell.length_a   1.000
_cell.length_b   1.000
_cell.length_c   1.000
_cell.angle_alpha   90.00
_cell.angle_beta   90.00
_cell.angle_gamma   90.00
#
_symmetry.space_group_name_H-M   'P 1'
#
loop_
_entity.id
_entity.type
_entity.pdbx_description
1 polymer ?
#
loop_
_entity_poly.entity_id
_entity_poly.type
_entity_poly.pdbx_seq_one_letter_code
_entity_poly.pdbx_strand_id
1 'polypeptide(L)'
;MVVFRTYHPTPPLSNFINIFWYYKSYKPPHEMERVLPDGSMELVINLEEDLIKVYDQKNQNRFKSFRGSVISGPHSDFTVIDTACQASTIGIHFKPGGAFPFLNISANELYNRHESLETLWGDKSGRNARSAS
;
A
#
# COMPACT_ATOMS: atom_id res chain seq x y z
N MET A 1 22.80 2.44 -0.59
CA MET A 1 22.47 1.83 -1.90
C MET A 1 20.97 1.61 -1.94
N VAL A 2 20.30 2.01 -3.02
CA VAL A 2 18.87 1.72 -3.20
C VAL A 2 18.71 0.22 -3.42
N VAL A 3 17.79 -0.43 -2.70
CA VAL A 3 17.42 -1.83 -2.91
C VAL A 3 16.00 -1.85 -3.44
N PHE A 4 15.82 -2.50 -4.58
CA PHE A 4 14.51 -2.87 -5.10
C PHE A 4 14.48 -4.39 -5.30
N ARG A 5 13.47 -5.04 -4.73
CA ARG A 5 13.26 -6.49 -4.84
C ARG A 5 11.81 -6.74 -5.16
N THR A 6 11.59 -7.72 -6.02
CA THR A 6 10.26 -8.24 -6.32
C THR A 6 10.24 -9.74 -6.15
N TYR A 7 9.08 -10.27 -5.79
CA TYR A 7 8.85 -11.69 -5.65
C TYR A 7 7.46 -12.05 -6.17
N HIS A 8 7.42 -12.98 -7.14
CA HIS A 8 6.17 -13.57 -7.61
C HIS A 8 5.90 -14.84 -6.80
N PRO A 9 4.78 -14.92 -6.07
CA PRO A 9 4.49 -16.11 -5.27
C PRO A 9 4.18 -17.32 -6.15
N THR A 10 4.30 -18.50 -5.56
CA THR A 10 3.77 -19.76 -6.10
C THR A 10 2.33 -20.00 -5.59
N PRO A 11 1.59 -20.98 -6.16
CA PRO A 11 0.29 -21.36 -5.62
C PRO A 11 0.38 -21.77 -4.12
N PRO A 12 -0.65 -21.47 -3.32
CA PRO A 12 -1.95 -20.91 -3.72
C PRO A 12 -1.98 -19.38 -3.85
N LEU A 13 -0.97 -18.67 -3.35
CA LEU A 13 -0.97 -17.20 -3.30
C LEU A 13 -0.94 -16.56 -4.70
N SER A 14 -0.30 -17.20 -5.67
CA SER A 14 -0.25 -16.72 -7.06
C SER A 14 -1.61 -16.65 -7.74
N ASN A 15 -2.66 -17.27 -7.19
CA ASN A 15 -4.03 -17.13 -7.69
C ASN A 15 -4.62 -15.74 -7.37
N PHE A 16 -4.08 -15.06 -6.36
CA PHE A 16 -4.64 -13.83 -5.82
C PHE A 16 -3.67 -12.65 -5.85
N ILE A 17 -2.38 -12.94 -5.67
CA ILE A 17 -1.31 -11.95 -5.59
C ILE A 17 -0.52 -11.98 -6.89
N ASN A 18 -0.32 -10.81 -7.50
CA ASN A 18 0.52 -10.67 -8.67
C ASN A 18 2.00 -10.66 -8.27
N ILE A 19 2.37 -9.78 -7.34
CA ILE A 19 3.75 -9.56 -6.94
C ILE A 19 3.84 -8.97 -5.53
N PHE A 20 4.88 -9.38 -4.79
CA PHE A 20 5.37 -8.67 -3.62
C PHE A 20 6.52 -7.77 -4.05
N TRP A 21 6.54 -6.53 -3.61
CA TRP A 21 7.61 -5.59 -3.91
C TRP A 21 8.18 -5.00 -2.62
N TYR A 22 9.47 -4.70 -2.65
CA TYR A 22 10.20 -4.13 -1.52
C TYR A 22 11.17 -3.06 -2.01
N TYR A 23 11.11 -1.89 -1.36
CA TYR A 23 12.05 -0.79 -1.51
C TYR A 23 12.82 -0.56 -0.21
N LYS A 24 14.11 -0.28 -0.33
CA LYS A 24 14.95 0.24 0.76
C LYS A 24 15.82 1.38 0.25
N SER A 25 15.97 2.40 1.10
CA SER A 25 16.80 3.57 0.84
C SER A 25 16.39 4.33 -0.44
N TYR A 26 15.10 4.29 -0.81
CA TYR A 26 14.58 5.07 -1.93
C TYR A 26 14.40 6.53 -1.49
N LYS A 27 15.14 7.45 -2.13
CA LYS A 27 15.15 8.89 -1.83
C LYS A 27 15.30 9.69 -3.13
N PRO A 28 14.28 9.74 -3.99
CA PRO A 28 14.33 10.58 -5.17
C PRO A 28 14.28 12.07 -4.78
N PRO A 29 14.64 12.99 -5.71
CA PRO A 29 14.73 14.42 -5.42
C PRO A 29 13.37 15.12 -5.29
N HIS A 30 12.26 14.44 -5.60
CA HIS A 30 10.90 14.96 -5.49
C HIS A 30 10.21 14.47 -4.21
N GLU A 31 9.35 15.33 -3.65
CA GLU A 31 8.66 15.05 -2.38
C GLU A 31 7.40 14.19 -2.54
N MET A 32 6.84 14.12 -3.75
CA MET A 32 5.59 13.43 -4.03
C MET A 32 5.63 12.64 -5.33
N GLU A 33 4.94 11.51 -5.34
CA GLU A 33 4.77 10.65 -6.51
C GLU A 33 3.30 10.44 -6.85
N ARG A 34 3.04 10.15 -8.13
CA ARG A 34 1.72 9.76 -8.62
C ARG A 34 1.71 8.27 -8.95
N VAL A 35 0.88 7.53 -8.25
CA VAL A 35 0.55 6.13 -8.57
C VAL A 35 -0.61 6.13 -9.53
N LEU A 36 -0.43 5.56 -10.73
CA LEU A 36 -1.46 5.55 -11.77
C LEU A 36 -2.47 4.41 -11.54
N PRO A 37 -3.73 4.59 -11.94
CA PRO A 37 -4.76 3.55 -11.84
C PRO A 37 -4.47 2.38 -12.77
N ASP A 38 -4.58 1.16 -12.25
CA ASP A 38 -4.53 -0.09 -13.01
C ASP A 38 -5.67 -1.07 -12.65
N GLY A 39 -6.63 -0.61 -11.85
CA GLY A 39 -7.79 -1.40 -11.42
C GLY A 39 -7.48 -2.46 -10.37
N SER A 40 -6.24 -2.54 -9.88
CA SER A 40 -5.84 -3.46 -8.83
C SER A 40 -6.04 -2.87 -7.42
N MET A 41 -5.81 -3.72 -6.41
CA MET A 41 -5.66 -3.29 -5.03
C MET A 41 -4.22 -3.45 -4.61
N GLU A 42 -3.77 -2.59 -3.71
CA GLU A 42 -2.46 -2.69 -3.10
C GLU A 42 -2.52 -2.63 -1.58
N LEU A 43 -1.71 -3.47 -0.93
CA LEU A 43 -1.34 -3.27 0.47
C LEU A 43 0.06 -2.67 0.50
N VAL A 44 0.23 -1.57 1.22
CA VAL A 44 1.52 -0.93 1.44
C VAL A 44 1.80 -0.85 2.94
N ILE A 45 3.00 -1.22 3.34
CA ILE A 45 3.48 -1.15 4.72
C ILE A 45 4.78 -0.36 4.75
N ASN A 46 4.77 0.75 5.47
CA ASN A 46 5.97 1.53 5.77
C ASN A 46 6.73 0.82 6.90
N LEU A 47 8.01 0.55 6.66
CA LEU A 47 8.91 -0.15 7.57
C LEU A 47 9.86 0.81 8.30
N GLU A 48 9.91 2.08 7.90
CA GLU A 48 10.73 3.11 8.53
C GLU A 48 9.92 3.88 9.60
N GLU A 49 8.69 4.27 9.27
CA GLU A 49 7.81 5.07 10.14
C GLU A 49 6.43 4.43 10.31
N ASP A 50 5.76 4.73 11.43
CA ASP A 50 4.36 4.33 11.66
C ASP A 50 3.36 5.27 10.98
N LEU A 51 3.68 5.72 9.76
CA LEU A 51 2.92 6.75 9.07
C LEU A 51 2.98 6.54 7.55
N ILE A 52 1.82 6.60 6.92
CA ILE A 52 1.66 6.73 5.47
C ILE A 52 0.75 7.92 5.21
N LYS A 53 1.17 8.85 4.35
CA LYS A 53 0.35 9.98 3.91
C LYS A 53 -0.09 9.78 2.46
N VAL A 54 -1.40 9.90 2.25
CA VAL A 54 -2.01 9.92 0.92
C VAL A 54 -2.62 11.30 0.70
N TYR A 55 -2.11 12.02 -0.28
CA TYR A 55 -2.48 13.40 -0.58
C TYR A 55 -3.68 13.47 -1.52
N ASP A 56 -4.48 14.52 -1.35
CA ASP A 56 -5.60 14.82 -2.24
C ASP A 56 -5.10 15.24 -3.63
N GLN A 57 -5.73 14.70 -4.67
CA GLN A 57 -5.36 14.93 -6.07
C GLN A 57 -5.46 16.40 -6.49
N LYS A 58 -6.45 17.12 -5.96
CA LYS A 58 -6.79 18.50 -6.33
C LYS A 58 -6.12 19.51 -5.42
N ASN A 59 -5.83 19.12 -4.18
CA ASN A 59 -5.16 19.98 -3.21
C ASN A 59 -4.10 19.22 -2.41
N GLN A 60 -2.86 19.30 -2.86
CA GLN A 60 -1.71 18.64 -2.25
C GLN A 60 -1.37 19.17 -0.84
N ASN A 61 -2.00 20.25 -0.36
CA ASN A 61 -1.90 20.66 1.04
C ASN A 61 -2.82 19.86 1.97
N ARG A 62 -3.66 18.98 1.42
CA ARG A 62 -4.53 18.08 2.17
C ARG A 62 -4.07 16.64 1.99
N PHE A 63 -4.03 15.91 3.10
CA PHE A 63 -3.73 14.48 3.10
C PHE A 63 -4.57 13.74 4.13
N LYS A 64 -4.71 12.43 3.92
CA LYS A 64 -5.11 11.46 4.93
C LYS A 64 -3.87 10.73 5.41
N SER A 65 -3.78 10.52 6.71
CA SER A 65 -2.71 9.75 7.36
C SER A 65 -3.21 8.39 7.81
N PHE A 66 -2.43 7.35 7.55
CA PHE A 66 -2.66 5.98 7.98
C PHE A 66 -1.48 5.51 8.84
N ARG A 67 -1.74 4.66 9.82
CA ARG A 67 -0.72 4.17 10.76
C ARG A 67 0.03 2.98 10.17
N GLY A 68 1.25 3.24 9.71
CA GLY A 68 2.23 2.25 9.23
C GLY A 68 1.82 1.42 8.00
N SER A 69 0.54 1.39 7.64
CA SER A 69 0.01 0.56 6.56
C SER A 69 -1.26 1.15 5.96
N VAL A 70 -1.47 0.88 4.68
CA VAL A 70 -2.67 1.32 3.95
C VAL A 70 -3.06 0.25 2.92
N ILE A 71 -4.35 -0.03 2.82
CA ILE A 71 -4.95 -0.70 1.67
C ILE A 71 -5.43 0.40 0.72
N SER A 72 -4.88 0.40 -0.49
CA SER A 72 -5.36 1.21 -1.60
C SER A 72 -6.32 0.37 -2.43
N GLY A 73 -7.56 0.83 -2.50
CA GLY A 73 -8.55 0.24 -3.40
C GLY A 73 -8.28 0.59 -4.87
N PRO A 74 -9.01 -0.06 -5.79
CA PRO A 74 -9.00 0.30 -7.20
C PRO A 74 -9.46 1.75 -7.34
N HIS A 75 -8.76 2.50 -8.17
CA HIS A 75 -9.04 3.90 -8.41
C HIS A 75 -9.10 4.16 -9.90
N SER A 76 -9.83 5.21 -10.29
CA SER A 76 -9.96 5.65 -11.69
C SER A 76 -9.07 6.83 -12.05
N ASP A 77 -8.43 7.44 -11.04
CA ASP A 77 -7.54 8.60 -11.15
C ASP A 77 -6.32 8.39 -10.26
N PHE A 78 -5.19 9.02 -10.61
CA PHE A 78 -3.92 8.81 -9.90
C PHE A 78 -3.98 9.09 -8.39
N THR A 79 -3.25 8.35 -7.58
CA THR A 79 -3.06 8.64 -6.15
C THR A 79 -1.77 9.42 -5.93
N VAL A 80 -1.77 10.45 -5.07
CA VAL A 80 -0.55 11.18 -4.70
C VAL A 80 -0.03 10.67 -3.37
N ILE A 81 1.22 10.21 -3.32
CA ILE A 81 1.86 9.69 -2.09
C ILE A 81 3.14 10.44 -1.77
N ASP A 82 3.45 10.49 -0.47
CA ASP A 82 4.72 11.04 0.03
C ASP A 82 5.88 10.13 -0.37
N THR A 83 6.90 10.71 -1.00
CA THR A 83 8.14 9.99 -1.29
C THR A 83 8.84 9.51 -0.01
N ALA A 84 8.75 10.27 1.09
CA ALA A 84 9.40 9.89 2.36
C ALA A 84 8.80 8.60 2.94
N CYS A 85 7.51 8.33 2.68
CA CYS A 85 6.86 7.07 3.05
C CYS A 85 7.38 5.85 2.25
N GLN A 86 8.23 6.07 1.24
CA GLN A 86 8.86 5.02 0.43
C GLN A 86 10.32 4.72 0.83
N ALA A 87 10.86 5.37 1.86
CA ALA A 87 12.25 5.19 2.27
C ALA A 87 12.59 3.72 2.62
N SER A 88 11.64 3.00 3.21
CA SER A 88 11.71 1.55 3.43
C SER A 88 10.29 1.00 3.46
N THR A 89 9.88 0.28 2.42
CA THR A 89 8.47 -0.06 2.23
C THR A 89 8.35 -1.41 1.55
N ILE A 90 7.40 -2.21 2.02
CA ILE A 90 7.00 -3.44 1.36
C ILE A 90 5.53 -3.34 0.97
N GLY A 91 5.19 -3.92 -0.17
CA GLY A 91 3.80 -3.98 -0.59
C GLY A 91 3.44 -5.24 -1.33
N ILE A 92 2.13 -5.43 -1.45
CA ILE A 92 1.49 -6.54 -2.16
C ILE A 92 0.64 -5.90 -3.24
N HIS A 93 0.91 -6.29 -4.48
CA HIS A 93 0.05 -5.98 -5.60
C HIS A 93 -0.88 -7.16 -5.86
N PHE A 94 -2.17 -6.98 -5.63
CA PHE A 94 -3.15 -8.02 -5.85
C PHE A 94 -3.53 -8.09 -7.32
N LYS A 95 -3.93 -9.27 -7.79
CA LYS A 95 -4.67 -9.37 -9.05
C LYS A 95 -6.04 -8.67 -8.87
N PRO A 96 -6.71 -8.20 -9.93
CA PRO A 96 -8.07 -7.69 -9.84
C PRO A 96 -8.98 -8.68 -9.09
N GLY A 97 -9.62 -8.22 -8.01
CA GLY A 97 -10.45 -9.05 -7.12
C GLY A 97 -9.68 -10.00 -6.18
N GLY A 98 -8.36 -10.12 -6.31
CA GLY A 98 -7.52 -11.04 -5.55
C GLY A 98 -7.37 -10.69 -4.07
N ALA A 99 -7.66 -9.46 -3.66
CA ALA A 99 -7.61 -9.09 -2.24
C ALA A 99 -8.80 -9.62 -1.43
N PHE A 100 -9.92 -9.98 -2.10
CA PHE A 100 -11.18 -10.35 -1.44
C PHE A 100 -11.02 -11.48 -0.41
N PRO A 101 -10.31 -12.60 -0.68
CA PRO A 101 -10.14 -13.67 0.31
C PRO A 101 -9.36 -13.26 1.58
N PHE A 102 -8.59 -12.16 1.53
CA PHE A 102 -7.78 -11.69 2.65
C PHE A 102 -8.44 -10.55 3.44
N LEU A 103 -9.23 -9.72 2.76
CA LEU A 103 -9.85 -8.54 3.35
C LEU A 103 -11.34 -8.74 3.66
N ASN A 104 -11.98 -9.72 3.01
CA ASN A 104 -13.43 -9.95 3.07
C ASN A 104 -14.26 -8.69 2.72
N ILE A 105 -13.71 -7.84 1.83
CA ILE A 105 -14.30 -6.58 1.40
C ILE A 105 -14.28 -6.55 -0.14
N SER A 106 -15.40 -6.14 -0.73
CA SER A 106 -15.53 -6.10 -2.18
C SER A 106 -14.66 -4.98 -2.78
N ALA A 107 -14.24 -5.17 -4.03
CA ALA A 107 -13.46 -4.15 -4.73
C ALA A 107 -14.21 -2.81 -4.86
N ASN A 108 -15.54 -2.88 -4.95
CA ASN A 108 -16.42 -1.73 -5.08
C ASN A 108 -16.53 -0.91 -3.79
N GLU A 109 -16.47 -1.56 -2.62
CA GLU A 109 -16.52 -0.86 -1.32
C GLU A 109 -15.29 0.04 -1.08
N LEU A 110 -14.13 -0.37 -1.61
CA LEU A 110 -12.87 0.38 -1.54
C LEU A 110 -12.60 1.21 -2.79
N TYR A 111 -13.54 1.30 -3.74
CA TYR A 111 -13.34 2.07 -4.96
C TYR A 111 -13.06 3.54 -4.67
N ASN A 112 -11.96 4.09 -5.22
CA ASN A 112 -11.44 5.43 -4.95
C ASN A 112 -11.20 5.72 -3.45
N ARG A 113 -10.89 4.70 -2.65
CA ARG A 113 -10.66 4.83 -1.21
C ARG A 113 -9.38 4.13 -0.79
N HIS A 114 -8.81 4.69 0.28
CA HIS A 114 -7.70 4.11 1.01
C HIS A 114 -8.16 3.91 2.44
N GLU A 115 -7.85 2.75 3.03
CA GLU A 115 -8.26 2.40 4.39
C GLU A 115 -7.08 1.79 5.16
N SER A 116 -7.06 1.96 6.49
CA SER A 116 -6.02 1.36 7.32
C SER A 116 -6.29 -0.14 7.55
N LEU A 117 -5.23 -0.94 7.68
CA LEU A 117 -5.38 -2.34 8.09
C LEU A 117 -6.05 -2.50 9.45
N GLU A 118 -5.86 -1.54 10.35
CA GLU A 118 -6.54 -1.46 11.65
C GLU A 118 -8.07 -1.40 11.50
N THR A 119 -8.55 -0.65 10.51
CA THR A 119 -9.99 -0.54 10.23
C THR A 119 -10.55 -1.83 9.64
N LEU A 120 -9.80 -2.50 8.76
CA LEU A 120 -10.29 -3.68 8.04
C LEU A 120 -10.17 -4.98 8.86
N TRP A 121 -9.12 -5.12 9.67
CA TRP A 121 -8.86 -6.32 10.48
C TRP A 121 -9.13 -6.13 11.98
N GLY A 122 -9.48 -4.92 12.41
CA GLY A 122 -9.65 -4.57 13.81
C GLY A 122 -8.32 -4.45 14.57
N ASP A 123 -8.42 -4.23 15.88
CA ASP A 123 -7.32 -3.83 16.79
C ASP A 123 -6.19 -4.88 16.99
N LYS A 124 -6.24 -5.99 16.24
CA LYS A 124 -5.25 -7.09 16.29
C LYS A 124 -4.13 -6.97 15.25
N SER A 125 -4.20 -6.00 14.33
CA SER A 125 -3.31 -5.91 13.16
C SER A 125 -1.97 -5.19 13.41
N GLY A 126 -1.82 -4.42 14.49
CA GLY A 126 -0.71 -3.45 14.62
C GLY A 126 0.53 -3.84 15.45
N ARG A 127 0.56 -4.96 16.19
CA ARG A 127 1.61 -5.19 17.21
C ARG A 127 2.83 -6.02 16.79
N ASN A 128 2.75 -6.88 15.78
CA ASN A 128 3.80 -7.89 15.52
C ASN A 128 4.63 -7.70 14.24
N ALA A 129 4.27 -6.80 13.32
CA ALA A 129 5.04 -6.62 12.08
C ALA A 129 6.39 -5.91 12.28
N ARG A 130 6.58 -5.20 13.42
CA ARG A 130 7.78 -4.40 13.72
C ARG A 130 8.80 -5.11 14.62
N SER A 131 8.45 -6.24 15.24
CA SER A 131 9.32 -6.96 16.19
C SER A 131 10.24 -8.01 15.54
N ALA A 132 10.26 -8.10 14.21
CA ALA A 132 11.01 -9.10 13.46
C ALA A 132 12.09 -8.45 12.56
N SER A 133 12.86 -7.51 13.11
CA SER A 133 14.04 -6.90 12.47
C SER A 133 15.27 -7.09 13.32
#